data_AF-A0A011RLK1-F1
#
_entry.id   AF-A0A011RLK1-F1
#
_cell.length_a   1.000
_cell.length_b   1.000
_cell.length_c   1.000
_cell.angle_alpha   90.00
_cell.angle_beta   90.00
_cell.angle_gamma   90.00
#
_symmetry.space_group_name_H-M   'P 1'
#
loop_
_entity.id
_entity.type
_entity.pdbx_description
1 polymer ?
#
loop_
_entity_poly.entity_id
_entity_poly.type
_entity_poly.pdbx_seq_one_letter_code
_entity_poly.pdbx_strand_id
1 'polypeptide(L)'
;MIIESLIAHIVGYFYFSGYPQEKYDLGAGNEKIDARRSFYGWGLFASGIVIAGLNGTGRSLGWLALILSLALGERIFYYWLERPLRHWLKQLTQDGRPAAQVFHRHRPVILLAVHQILFILWILLLNNLLFSHQTYLGQALILMLSVLALSGLSIRDNRFNKEQIKENLLMASGYTVISGIVLFISLMLIDHLPPVQLVPDQLHSLRTVEAYVILMGLALIILILMRPANLLIRLVSTPYDPKRDRAFSESEQVPVSKDMTTDHQTSGFEGAGAMIGNLERILIFLSFLYGSLLSVVAILSIKAFARYKLIADDPYFSEYFVIGTMLSVLITFITFAGLTTV
;
A
#
# COMPACT_ATOMS: atom_id res chain seq x y z
N MET A 1 -8.17 -4.60 17.01
CA MET A 1 -6.81 -4.31 16.57
C MET A 1 -6.81 -4.02 15.06
N ILE A 2 -7.73 -3.16 14.63
CA ILE A 2 -8.00 -2.95 13.20
C ILE A 2 -6.85 -2.16 12.56
N ILE A 3 -6.39 -1.08 13.22
CA ILE A 3 -5.28 -0.25 12.76
C ILE A 3 -4.01 -1.09 12.61
N GLU A 4 -3.70 -1.93 13.60
CA GLU A 4 -2.56 -2.84 13.58
C GLU A 4 -2.61 -3.80 12.39
N SER A 5 -3.79 -4.38 12.15
CA SER A 5 -4.04 -5.30 11.05
C SER A 5 -3.89 -4.63 9.68
N LEU A 6 -4.35 -3.39 9.56
CA LEU A 6 -4.19 -2.57 8.35
C LEU A 6 -2.73 -2.25 8.09
N ILE A 7 -1.97 -1.86 9.12
CA ILE A 7 -0.52 -1.61 9.01
C ILE A 7 0.19 -2.88 8.52
N ALA A 8 -0.08 -4.03 9.15
CA ALA A 8 0.52 -5.29 8.76
C ALA A 8 0.23 -5.64 7.29
N HIS A 9 -1.03 -5.48 6.86
CA HIS A 9 -1.43 -5.68 5.47
C HIS A 9 -0.72 -4.71 4.51
N ILE A 10 -0.69 -3.41 4.83
CA ILE A 10 -0.08 -2.39 3.96
C ILE A 10 1.43 -2.63 3.82
N VAL A 11 2.13 -2.93 4.92
CA VAL A 11 3.57 -3.25 4.91
C VAL A 11 3.82 -4.50 4.06
N GLY A 12 3.09 -5.58 4.31
CA GLY A 12 3.20 -6.81 3.52
C GLY A 12 2.94 -6.58 2.03
N TYR A 13 1.84 -5.88 1.72
CA TYR A 13 1.35 -5.76 0.35
C TYR A 13 2.11 -4.73 -0.48
N PHE A 14 2.35 -3.53 0.04
CA PHE A 14 2.93 -2.44 -0.76
C PHE A 14 4.44 -2.29 -0.58
N TYR A 15 4.99 -2.68 0.57
CA TYR A 15 6.40 -2.43 0.89
C TYR A 15 7.27 -3.65 0.63
N PHE A 16 6.76 -4.84 0.96
CA PHE A 16 7.50 -6.09 0.79
C PHE A 16 7.18 -6.78 -0.53
N SER A 17 5.90 -6.93 -0.89
CA SER A 17 5.56 -7.48 -2.22
C SER A 17 5.99 -6.47 -3.30
N GLY A 18 6.85 -6.91 -4.24
CA GLY A 18 7.42 -6.03 -5.28
C GLY A 18 6.36 -5.23 -6.04
N TYR A 19 6.73 -4.04 -6.55
CA TYR A 19 5.83 -3.01 -7.09
C TYR A 19 4.55 -3.60 -7.74
N PRO A 20 3.34 -3.35 -7.18
CA PRO A 20 2.10 -4.02 -7.61
C PRO A 20 1.72 -3.81 -9.08
N GLN A 21 2.36 -2.87 -9.79
CA GLN A 21 2.04 -2.57 -11.18
C GLN A 21 2.13 -3.77 -12.10
N GLU A 22 3.21 -4.56 -12.10
CA GLU A 22 3.28 -5.75 -12.97
C GLU A 22 2.21 -6.81 -12.63
N LYS A 23 1.59 -6.76 -11.43
CA LYS A 23 0.47 -7.64 -11.07
C LYS A 23 -0.84 -7.20 -11.74
N TYR A 24 -0.96 -5.90 -12.01
CA TYR A 24 -2.12 -5.29 -12.66
C TYR A 24 -1.88 -5.01 -14.16
N ASP A 25 -0.62 -5.08 -14.60
CA ASP A 25 -0.21 -5.13 -15.99
C ASP A 25 -0.30 -6.58 -16.48
N LEU A 26 -1.07 -6.82 -17.54
CA LEU A 26 -1.61 -8.13 -17.89
C LEU A 26 -0.60 -9.14 -18.47
N GLY A 27 0.71 -8.85 -18.36
CA GLY A 27 1.80 -9.61 -18.97
C GLY A 27 2.66 -10.44 -18.00
N ALA A 28 2.42 -10.39 -16.68
CA ALA A 28 3.22 -11.17 -15.74
C ALA A 28 2.81 -12.66 -15.76
N GLY A 29 3.72 -13.53 -16.21
CA GLY A 29 3.57 -14.99 -16.12
C GLY A 29 3.48 -15.48 -14.66
N ASN A 30 2.88 -16.66 -14.45
CA ASN A 30 2.63 -17.23 -13.12
C ASN A 30 3.88 -17.31 -12.23
N GLU A 31 5.07 -17.53 -12.79
CA GLU A 31 6.34 -17.59 -12.04
C GLU A 31 6.71 -16.26 -11.34
N LYS A 32 6.49 -15.11 -12.00
CA LYS A 32 6.75 -13.79 -11.39
C LYS A 32 5.81 -13.49 -10.24
N ILE A 33 4.60 -14.05 -10.28
CA ILE A 33 3.60 -13.86 -9.24
C ILE A 33 3.96 -14.70 -8.01
N ASP A 34 4.46 -15.92 -8.19
CA ASP A 34 4.87 -16.81 -7.09
C ASP A 34 6.03 -16.24 -6.26
N ALA A 35 7.05 -15.68 -6.89
CA ALA A 35 8.16 -15.03 -6.18
C ALA A 35 7.69 -13.87 -5.28
N ARG A 36 6.70 -13.09 -5.73
CA ARG A 36 6.16 -11.94 -4.99
C ARG A 36 5.41 -12.30 -3.70
N ARG A 37 4.93 -13.54 -3.57
CA ARG A 37 4.13 -14.01 -2.43
C ARG A 37 4.95 -14.30 -1.19
N SER A 38 6.17 -14.80 -1.37
CA SER A 38 7.13 -14.98 -0.28
C SER A 38 7.31 -13.67 0.49
N PHE A 39 7.33 -12.54 -0.22
CA PHE A 39 7.54 -11.24 0.38
C PHE A 39 6.34 -10.73 1.21
N TYR A 40 5.08 -11.02 0.84
CA TYR A 40 3.92 -10.60 1.65
C TYR A 40 4.00 -11.20 3.07
N GLY A 41 4.33 -12.50 3.16
CA GLY A 41 4.54 -13.19 4.43
C GLY A 41 5.66 -12.58 5.25
N TRP A 42 6.78 -12.19 4.62
CA TRP A 42 7.88 -11.51 5.30
C TRP A 42 7.49 -10.13 5.84
N GLY A 43 6.67 -9.37 5.13
CA GLY A 43 6.20 -8.08 5.63
C GLY A 43 5.22 -8.23 6.80
N LEU A 44 4.38 -9.26 6.79
CA LEU A 44 3.56 -9.63 7.96
C LEU A 44 4.41 -10.05 9.16
N PHE A 45 5.47 -10.83 8.93
CA PHE A 45 6.41 -11.23 9.97
C PHE A 45 7.12 -10.02 10.59
N ALA A 46 7.70 -9.15 9.76
CA ALA A 46 8.43 -7.97 10.22
C ALA A 46 7.54 -6.99 10.99
N SER A 47 6.40 -6.60 10.40
CA SER A 47 5.42 -5.73 11.09
C SER A 47 4.82 -6.39 12.33
N GLY A 48 4.65 -7.72 12.30
CA GLY A 48 4.16 -8.52 13.41
C GLY A 48 5.06 -8.44 14.64
N ILE A 49 6.38 -8.49 14.48
CA ILE A 49 7.36 -8.34 15.57
C ILE A 49 7.23 -6.96 16.20
N VAL A 50 7.22 -5.90 15.38
CA VAL A 50 7.11 -4.51 15.87
C VAL A 50 5.82 -4.32 16.66
N ILE A 51 4.68 -4.69 16.07
CA ILE A 51 3.38 -4.51 16.71
C ILE A 51 3.24 -5.36 17.98
N ALA A 52 3.74 -6.60 17.98
CA ALA A 52 3.72 -7.45 19.16
C ALA A 52 4.59 -6.88 20.29
N GLY A 53 5.74 -6.29 19.96
CA GLY A 53 6.62 -5.64 20.94
C GLY A 53 6.04 -4.35 21.52
N LEU A 54 5.29 -3.58 20.71
CA LEU A 54 4.60 -2.37 21.17
C LEU A 54 3.35 -2.68 21.99
N ASN A 55 2.60 -3.72 21.61
CA ASN A 55 1.34 -4.07 22.22
C ASN A 55 1.53 -4.97 23.45
N GLY A 56 1.95 -4.38 24.57
CA GLY A 56 2.20 -5.07 25.85
C GLY A 56 0.97 -5.68 26.55
N THR A 57 -0.18 -5.82 25.88
CA THR A 57 -1.50 -6.08 26.50
C THR A 57 -1.89 -7.55 26.64
N GLY A 58 -0.96 -8.51 26.49
CA GLY A 58 -1.24 -9.95 26.70
C GLY A 58 -2.11 -10.61 25.61
N ARG A 59 -2.49 -9.89 24.54
CA ARG A 59 -3.26 -10.41 23.38
C ARG A 59 -2.39 -11.09 22.32
N SER A 60 -1.23 -11.62 22.71
CA SER A 60 -0.22 -12.19 21.79
C SER A 60 -0.78 -13.33 20.96
N LEU A 61 -1.61 -14.21 21.55
CA LEU A 61 -2.19 -15.36 20.87
C LEU A 61 -3.20 -14.93 19.78
N GLY A 62 -4.08 -13.97 20.09
CA GLY A 62 -4.99 -13.38 19.11
C GLY A 62 -4.26 -12.67 17.97
N TRP A 63 -3.13 -12.02 18.27
CA TRP A 63 -2.30 -11.38 17.26
C TRP A 63 -1.59 -12.39 16.33
N LEU A 64 -1.03 -13.46 16.89
CA LEU A 64 -0.45 -14.55 16.10
C LEU A 64 -1.49 -15.22 15.19
N ALA A 65 -2.69 -15.48 15.74
CA ALA A 65 -3.82 -16.02 14.97
C ALA A 65 -4.20 -15.08 13.83
N LEU A 66 -4.19 -13.76 14.07
CA LEU A 66 -4.48 -12.75 13.07
C LEU A 66 -3.44 -12.74 11.95
N ILE A 67 -2.14 -12.72 12.26
CA ILE A 67 -1.06 -12.72 11.27
C ILE A 67 -1.17 -13.94 10.33
N LEU A 68 -1.33 -15.13 10.91
CA LEU A 68 -1.47 -16.36 10.13
C LEU A 68 -2.75 -16.37 9.30
N SER A 69 -3.84 -15.81 9.83
CA SER A 69 -5.10 -15.66 9.09
C SER A 69 -5.02 -14.60 7.97
N LEU A 70 -4.20 -13.56 8.12
CA LEU A 70 -3.91 -12.61 7.04
C LEU A 70 -3.07 -13.25 5.94
N ALA A 71 -2.07 -14.05 6.30
CA ALA A 71 -1.29 -14.83 5.34
C ALA A 71 -2.17 -15.83 4.60
N LEU A 72 -3.10 -16.49 5.30
CA LEU A 72 -4.09 -17.39 4.69
C LEU A 72 -5.00 -16.62 3.72
N GLY A 73 -5.52 -15.46 4.13
CA GLY A 73 -6.39 -14.63 3.31
C GLY A 73 -5.76 -14.26 1.97
N GLU A 74 -4.46 -13.96 1.95
CA GLU A 74 -3.73 -13.69 0.71
C GLU A 74 -3.63 -14.90 -0.21
N ARG A 75 -3.34 -16.08 0.35
CA ARG A 75 -3.32 -17.31 -0.46
C ARG A 75 -4.70 -17.68 -1.00
N ILE A 76 -5.74 -17.53 -0.18
CA ILE A 76 -7.14 -17.76 -0.61
C ILE A 76 -7.47 -16.80 -1.75
N PHE A 77 -7.20 -15.51 -1.57
CA PHE A 77 -7.45 -14.51 -2.60
C PHE A 77 -6.78 -14.91 -3.91
N TYR A 78 -5.49 -15.25 -3.90
CA TYR A 78 -4.78 -15.62 -5.12
C TYR A 78 -5.37 -16.86 -5.81
N TYR A 79 -5.48 -17.97 -5.07
CA TYR A 79 -5.79 -19.23 -5.72
C TYR A 79 -7.26 -19.32 -6.13
N TRP A 80 -8.14 -18.73 -5.33
CA TRP A 80 -9.58 -18.95 -5.45
C TRP A 80 -10.32 -17.72 -5.97
N LEU A 81 -9.85 -16.50 -5.69
CA LEU A 81 -10.62 -15.29 -5.99
C LEU A 81 -10.05 -14.49 -7.17
N GLU A 82 -8.73 -14.47 -7.35
CA GLU A 82 -8.08 -13.61 -8.33
C GLU A 82 -8.33 -14.07 -9.77
N ARG A 83 -8.32 -15.40 -10.01
CA ARG A 83 -8.64 -15.99 -11.32
C ARG A 83 -10.09 -15.73 -11.76
N PRO A 84 -11.12 -16.05 -10.96
CA PRO A 84 -12.50 -15.75 -11.36
C PRO A 84 -12.75 -14.25 -11.47
N LEU A 85 -12.18 -13.43 -10.59
CA LEU A 85 -12.30 -11.97 -10.68
C LEU A 85 -11.74 -11.44 -12.01
N ARG A 86 -10.56 -11.91 -12.42
CA ARG A 86 -9.96 -11.53 -13.71
C ARG A 86 -10.82 -11.97 -14.90
N HIS A 87 -11.39 -13.17 -14.83
CA HIS A 87 -12.24 -13.68 -15.89
C HIS A 87 -13.54 -12.88 -15.99
N TRP A 88 -14.21 -12.65 -14.88
CA TRP A 88 -15.43 -11.85 -14.78
C TRP A 88 -15.22 -10.42 -15.29
N LEU A 89 -14.13 -9.77 -14.88
CA LEU A 89 -13.80 -8.42 -15.34
C LEU A 89 -13.52 -8.38 -16.86
N LYS A 90 -12.91 -9.44 -17.41
CA LYS A 90 -12.67 -9.56 -18.86
C LYS A 90 -13.98 -9.65 -19.65
N GLN A 91 -14.95 -10.43 -19.17
CA GLN A 91 -16.26 -10.55 -19.80
C GLN A 91 -16.99 -9.20 -19.84
N LEU A 92 -17.00 -8.45 -18.73
CA LEU A 92 -17.61 -7.12 -18.66
C LEU A 92 -17.00 -6.11 -19.64
N THR A 93 -15.71 -6.25 -19.95
CA THR A 93 -15.01 -5.38 -20.90
C THR A 93 -15.23 -5.75 -22.37
N GLN A 94 -15.81 -6.91 -22.69
CA GLN A 94 -16.00 -7.38 -24.07
C GLN A 94 -17.36 -7.03 -24.67
N ASP A 95 -18.33 -6.59 -23.87
CA ASP A 95 -19.74 -6.45 -24.28
C ASP A 95 -20.06 -5.28 -25.25
N GLY A 96 -19.06 -4.59 -25.83
CA GLY A 96 -19.28 -3.56 -26.86
C GLY A 96 -20.05 -2.30 -26.42
N ARG A 97 -20.57 -2.26 -25.18
CA ARG A 97 -21.30 -1.13 -24.60
C ARG A 97 -20.33 0.03 -24.29
N PRO A 98 -20.78 1.30 -24.30
CA PRO A 98 -19.94 2.44 -23.90
C PRO A 98 -19.32 2.27 -22.51
N ALA A 99 -20.04 1.62 -21.59
CA ALA A 99 -19.54 1.27 -20.27
C ALA A 99 -18.28 0.38 -20.34
N ALA A 100 -18.22 -0.57 -21.28
CA ALA A 100 -17.10 -1.49 -21.43
C ALA A 100 -15.77 -0.78 -21.78
N GLN A 101 -15.83 0.35 -22.51
CA GLN A 101 -14.65 1.17 -22.83
C GLN A 101 -14.07 1.85 -21.58
N VAL A 102 -14.93 2.37 -20.69
CA VAL A 102 -14.51 2.98 -19.41
C VAL A 102 -13.88 1.92 -18.50
N PHE A 103 -14.51 0.74 -18.39
CA PHE A 103 -13.97 -0.38 -17.62
C PHE A 103 -12.61 -0.86 -18.16
N HIS A 104 -12.42 -0.88 -19.48
CA HIS A 104 -11.15 -1.25 -20.08
C HIS A 104 -10.05 -0.22 -19.74
N ARG A 105 -10.35 1.09 -19.85
CA ARG A 105 -9.39 2.17 -19.56
C ARG A 105 -8.92 2.18 -18.09
N HIS A 106 -9.82 1.88 -17.15
CA HIS A 106 -9.55 1.93 -15.71
C HIS A 106 -9.42 0.55 -15.03
N ARG A 107 -9.34 -0.52 -15.81
CA ARG A 107 -9.21 -1.91 -15.34
C ARG A 107 -8.21 -2.12 -14.18
N PRO A 108 -6.96 -1.61 -14.23
CA PRO A 108 -6.00 -1.86 -13.15
C PRO A 108 -6.40 -1.17 -11.84
N VAL A 109 -7.02 0.02 -11.90
CA VAL A 109 -7.56 0.72 -10.72
C VAL A 109 -8.67 -0.11 -10.08
N ILE A 110 -9.57 -0.66 -10.90
CA ILE A 110 -10.70 -1.46 -10.43
C ILE A 110 -10.21 -2.75 -9.76
N LEU A 111 -9.25 -3.44 -10.38
CA LEU A 111 -8.71 -4.69 -9.83
C LEU A 111 -7.96 -4.43 -8.51
N LEU A 112 -7.23 -3.32 -8.41
CA LEU A 112 -6.64 -2.87 -7.16
C LEU A 112 -7.72 -2.58 -6.11
N ALA A 113 -8.73 -1.78 -6.44
CA ALA A 113 -9.80 -1.40 -5.52
C ALA A 113 -10.55 -2.63 -4.98
N VAL A 114 -10.94 -3.56 -5.86
CA VAL A 114 -11.63 -4.80 -5.46
C VAL A 114 -10.75 -5.64 -4.54
N HIS A 115 -9.47 -5.79 -4.86
CA HIS A 115 -8.53 -6.50 -3.99
C HIS A 115 -8.45 -5.84 -2.60
N GLN A 116 -8.26 -4.52 -2.52
CA GLN A 116 -8.14 -3.82 -1.24
C GLN A 116 -9.43 -3.87 -0.43
N ILE A 117 -10.60 -3.71 -1.06
CA ILE A 117 -11.92 -3.81 -0.40
C ILE A 117 -12.11 -5.21 0.20
N LEU A 118 -11.84 -6.26 -0.57
CA LEU A 118 -11.98 -7.63 -0.09
C LEU A 118 -11.05 -7.93 1.08
N PHE A 119 -9.83 -7.42 1.05
CA PHE A 119 -8.89 -7.57 2.18
C PHE A 119 -9.30 -6.76 3.40
N ILE A 120 -9.82 -5.55 3.23
CA ILE A 120 -10.37 -4.76 4.35
C ILE A 120 -11.55 -5.51 4.98
N LEU A 121 -12.46 -6.05 4.18
CA LEU A 121 -13.57 -6.88 4.68
C LEU A 121 -13.06 -8.12 5.42
N TRP A 122 -12.02 -8.78 4.90
CA TRP A 122 -11.36 -9.89 5.58
C TRP A 122 -10.75 -9.48 6.92
N ILE A 123 -10.06 -8.34 6.98
CA ILE A 123 -9.49 -7.78 8.21
C ILE A 123 -10.58 -7.48 9.25
N LEU A 124 -11.68 -6.86 8.83
CA LEU A 124 -12.81 -6.54 9.71
C LEU A 124 -13.46 -7.82 10.25
N LEU A 125 -13.67 -8.81 9.39
CA LEU A 125 -14.19 -10.13 9.77
C LEU A 125 -13.27 -10.81 10.80
N LEU A 126 -11.97 -10.88 10.53
CA LEU A 126 -10.99 -11.49 11.43
C LEU A 126 -10.91 -10.77 12.77
N ASN A 127 -10.91 -9.43 12.76
CA ASN A 127 -10.88 -8.65 14.00
C ASN A 127 -12.12 -8.93 14.85
N ASN A 128 -13.30 -8.98 14.23
CA ASN A 128 -14.53 -9.31 14.95
C ASN A 128 -14.46 -10.75 15.51
N LEU A 129 -14.07 -11.74 14.70
CA LEU A 129 -14.00 -13.14 15.13
C LEU A 129 -12.99 -13.38 16.26
N LEU A 130 -11.80 -12.76 16.19
CA LEU A 130 -10.72 -13.00 17.15
C LEU A 130 -10.87 -12.22 18.45
N PHE A 131 -11.49 -11.03 18.41
CA PHE A 131 -11.51 -10.11 19.55
C PHE A 131 -12.91 -9.85 20.14
N SER A 132 -14.01 -10.27 19.50
CA SER A 132 -15.37 -10.08 20.03
C SER A 132 -15.60 -10.78 21.38
N HIS A 133 -15.27 -12.06 21.48
CA HIS A 133 -15.60 -12.87 22.68
C HIS A 133 -14.43 -13.09 23.65
N GLN A 134 -13.23 -12.57 23.36
CA GLN A 134 -12.00 -12.72 24.16
C GLN A 134 -11.68 -14.15 24.67
N THR A 135 -12.20 -15.21 24.05
CA THR A 135 -11.87 -16.59 24.44
C THR A 135 -10.57 -17.04 23.80
N TYR A 136 -9.56 -17.38 24.61
CA TYR A 136 -8.30 -17.97 24.12
C TYR A 136 -8.52 -19.25 23.30
N LEU A 137 -9.54 -20.05 23.63
CA LEU A 137 -9.92 -21.25 22.87
C LEU A 137 -10.30 -20.93 21.41
N GLY A 138 -11.14 -19.92 21.20
CA GLY A 138 -11.53 -19.49 19.86
C GLY A 138 -10.34 -19.00 19.04
N GLN A 139 -9.44 -18.23 19.67
CA GLN A 139 -8.22 -17.76 19.01
C GLN A 139 -7.26 -18.91 18.67
N ALA A 140 -7.10 -19.88 19.58
CA ALA A 140 -6.26 -21.06 19.35
C ALA A 140 -6.83 -21.96 18.23
N LEU A 141 -8.15 -22.11 18.15
CA LEU A 141 -8.82 -22.86 17.10
C LEU A 141 -8.62 -22.19 15.73
N ILE A 142 -8.81 -20.86 15.64
CA ILE A 142 -8.56 -20.11 14.41
C ILE A 142 -7.08 -20.22 14.00
N LEU A 143 -6.16 -20.10 14.96
CA LEU A 143 -4.73 -20.30 14.71
C LEU A 143 -4.47 -21.70 14.15
N MET A 144 -4.99 -22.75 14.78
CA MET A 144 -4.83 -24.13 14.32
C MET A 144 -5.37 -24.33 12.90
N LEU A 145 -6.58 -23.83 12.61
CA LEU A 145 -7.17 -23.89 11.28
C LEU A 145 -6.33 -23.14 10.25
N SER A 146 -5.79 -21.97 10.60
CA SER A 146 -4.94 -21.19 9.71
C SER A 146 -3.64 -21.92 9.37
N VAL A 147 -3.01 -22.56 10.35
CA VAL A 147 -1.80 -23.35 10.16
C VAL A 147 -2.08 -24.58 9.29
N LEU A 148 -3.16 -25.31 9.55
CA LEU A 148 -3.57 -26.47 8.75
C LEU A 148 -3.84 -26.07 7.29
N ALA A 149 -4.58 -24.98 7.07
CA ALA A 149 -4.89 -24.50 5.73
C ALA A 149 -3.64 -24.01 4.98
N LEU A 150 -2.74 -23.28 5.65
CA LEU A 150 -1.46 -22.87 5.07
C LEU A 150 -0.58 -24.06 4.73
N SER A 151 -0.56 -25.10 5.58
CA SER A 151 0.21 -26.32 5.37
C SER A 151 -0.32 -27.11 4.18
N GLY A 152 -1.64 -27.30 4.09
CA GLY A 152 -2.28 -27.95 2.94
C GLY A 152 -2.02 -27.23 1.62
N LEU A 153 -2.08 -25.90 1.62
CA LEU A 153 -1.73 -25.09 0.45
C LEU A 153 -0.24 -25.16 0.10
N SER A 154 0.64 -25.27 1.10
CA SER A 154 2.09 -25.36 0.88
C SER A 154 2.54 -26.69 0.29
N ILE A 155 1.89 -27.80 0.65
CA ILE A 155 2.17 -29.13 0.08
C ILE A 155 1.90 -29.12 -1.43
N ARG A 156 0.90 -28.36 -1.88
CA ARG A 156 0.59 -28.23 -3.31
C ARG A 156 1.68 -27.50 -4.09
N ASP A 157 2.48 -26.65 -3.45
CA ASP A 157 3.47 -25.82 -4.14
C ASP A 157 4.83 -26.52 -4.34
N ASN A 158 5.01 -27.78 -3.86
CA ASN A 158 6.15 -28.69 -4.06
C ASN A 158 7.53 -28.04 -4.31
N ARG A 159 7.90 -27.05 -3.48
CA ARG A 159 9.09 -26.20 -3.69
C ARG A 159 9.94 -26.03 -2.42
N PHE A 160 10.39 -27.14 -1.83
CA PHE A 160 11.37 -27.10 -0.75
C PHE A 160 12.73 -27.63 -1.22
N ASN A 161 13.62 -26.71 -1.60
CA ASN A 161 15.03 -27.00 -1.88
C ASN A 161 15.92 -26.40 -0.76
N LYS A 162 17.08 -27.02 -0.49
CA LYS A 162 18.02 -26.59 0.58
C LYS A 162 18.52 -25.16 0.41
N GLU A 163 18.79 -24.73 -0.82
CA GLU A 163 19.22 -23.35 -1.12
C GLU A 163 18.15 -22.32 -0.73
N GLN A 164 16.87 -22.62 -1.00
CA GLN A 164 15.76 -21.73 -0.64
C GLN A 164 15.60 -21.56 0.87
N ILE A 165 15.88 -22.61 1.65
CA ILE A 165 15.84 -22.55 3.13
C ILE A 165 16.91 -21.59 3.64
N LYS A 166 18.12 -21.64 3.08
CA LYS A 166 19.23 -20.75 3.44
C LYS A 166 18.90 -19.28 3.10
N GLU A 167 18.37 -19.02 1.90
CA GLU A 167 17.91 -17.68 1.51
C GLU A 167 16.82 -17.15 2.44
N ASN A 168 15.81 -17.98 2.73
CA ASN A 168 14.73 -17.60 3.64
C ASN A 168 15.23 -17.32 5.06
N LEU A 169 16.22 -18.08 5.56
CA LEU A 169 16.82 -17.86 6.87
C LEU A 169 17.60 -16.54 6.91
N LEU A 170 18.34 -16.22 5.85
CA LEU A 170 19.06 -14.95 5.71
C LEU A 170 18.09 -13.76 5.64
N MET A 171 16.98 -13.90 4.92
CA MET A 171 15.92 -12.88 4.89
C MET A 171 15.28 -12.71 6.27
N ALA A 172 14.98 -13.81 6.97
CA ALA A 172 14.40 -13.77 8.32
C ALA A 172 15.28 -13.00 9.31
N SER A 173 16.59 -13.26 9.30
CA SER A 173 17.53 -12.58 10.19
C SER A 173 17.62 -11.09 9.87
N GLY A 174 17.71 -10.71 8.59
CA GLY A 174 17.70 -9.31 8.17
C GLY A 174 16.45 -8.57 8.60
N TYR A 175 15.26 -9.14 8.35
CA TYR A 175 14.00 -8.51 8.74
C TYR A 175 13.80 -8.45 10.26
N THR A 176 14.33 -9.41 11.01
CA THR A 176 14.30 -9.37 12.48
C THR A 176 15.12 -8.19 13.01
N VAL A 177 16.32 -7.96 12.45
CA VAL A 177 17.18 -6.82 12.84
C VAL A 177 16.48 -5.49 12.52
N ILE A 178 15.95 -5.33 11.30
CA ILE A 178 15.24 -4.11 10.91
C ILE A 178 14.02 -3.89 11.82
N SER A 179 13.25 -4.94 12.11
CA SER A 179 12.09 -4.85 13.01
C SER A 179 12.51 -4.47 14.42
N GLY A 180 13.63 -4.98 14.92
CA GLY A 180 14.18 -4.59 16.23
C GLY A 180 14.56 -3.11 16.30
N ILE A 181 15.19 -2.57 15.25
CA ILE A 181 15.52 -1.13 15.16
C ILE A 181 14.24 -0.28 15.13
N VAL A 182 13.27 -0.65 14.29
CA VAL A 182 11.99 0.07 14.19
C VAL A 182 11.23 0.02 15.51
N LEU A 183 11.20 -1.14 16.18
CA LEU A 183 10.60 -1.31 17.50
C LEU A 183 11.28 -0.41 18.53
N PHE A 184 12.62 -0.41 18.57
CA PHE A 184 13.38 0.44 19.50
C PHE A 184 13.07 1.93 19.30
N ILE A 185 13.07 2.42 18.06
CA ILE A 185 12.69 3.80 17.75
C ILE A 185 11.25 4.08 18.16
N SER A 186 10.33 3.15 17.90
CA SER A 186 8.92 3.30 18.24
C SER A 186 8.69 3.36 19.76
N LEU A 187 9.42 2.55 20.54
CA LEU A 187 9.40 2.60 22.01
C LEU A 187 9.97 3.93 22.51
N MET A 188 11.12 4.37 21.99
CA MET A 188 11.69 5.68 22.33
C MET A 188 10.72 6.83 22.04
N LEU A 189 9.99 6.78 20.91
CA LEU A 189 8.97 7.77 20.59
C LEU A 189 7.81 7.74 21.60
N ILE A 190 7.32 6.55 21.96
CA ILE A 190 6.23 6.41 22.95
C ILE A 190 6.64 6.98 24.30
N ASP A 191 7.87 6.68 24.76
CA ASP A 191 8.38 7.13 26.05
C ASP A 191 8.57 8.65 26.12
N HIS A 192 8.85 9.30 24.99
CA HIS A 192 9.08 10.74 24.90
C HIS A 192 7.87 11.56 24.45
N LEU A 193 6.78 10.91 24.01
CA LEU A 193 5.54 11.59 23.64
C LEU A 193 4.69 11.82 24.90
N PRO A 194 4.49 13.07 25.34
CA PRO A 194 3.58 13.33 26.46
C PRO A 194 2.16 12.91 26.07
N PRO A 195 1.37 12.34 27.00
CA PRO A 195 -0.03 12.05 26.73
C PRO A 195 -0.75 13.34 26.35
N VAL A 196 -1.29 13.39 25.13
CA VAL A 196 -1.99 14.57 24.64
C VAL A 196 -3.40 14.56 25.23
N GLN A 197 -3.70 15.59 26.02
CA GLN A 197 -5.07 15.88 26.43
C GLN A 197 -5.75 16.64 25.30
N LEU A 198 -6.59 15.96 24.52
CA LEU A 198 -7.44 16.62 23.54
C LEU A 198 -8.57 17.34 24.30
N VAL A 199 -8.64 18.66 24.18
CA VAL A 199 -9.81 19.44 24.61
C VAL A 199 -10.87 19.25 23.52
N PRO A 200 -12.00 18.58 23.79
CA PRO A 200 -13.04 18.45 22.78
C PRO A 200 -13.73 19.79 22.61
N ASP A 201 -13.96 20.19 21.36
CA ASP A 201 -14.95 21.23 21.09
C ASP A 201 -16.33 20.75 21.57
N GLN A 202 -16.90 21.55 22.48
CA GLN A 202 -18.31 21.61 22.92
C GLN A 202 -18.89 20.51 23.82
N LEU A 203 -18.17 19.47 24.24
CA LEU A 203 -18.60 18.61 25.35
C LEU A 203 -17.44 18.20 26.26
N HIS A 204 -17.54 18.58 27.53
CA HIS A 204 -16.53 18.41 28.59
C HIS A 204 -16.29 16.94 28.98
N SER A 205 -15.55 16.20 28.16
CA SER A 205 -14.83 15.00 28.61
C SER A 205 -13.40 15.03 28.07
N LEU A 206 -12.41 15.27 28.94
CA LEU A 206 -11.00 15.14 28.59
C LEU A 206 -10.73 13.68 28.18
N ARG A 207 -10.57 13.43 26.88
CA ARG A 207 -10.14 12.11 26.38
C ARG A 207 -8.62 12.10 26.36
N THR A 208 -8.01 11.39 27.31
CA THR A 208 -6.59 11.06 27.22
C THR A 208 -6.42 10.00 26.13
N VAL A 209 -5.72 10.36 25.05
CA VAL A 209 -5.37 9.39 24.01
C VAL A 209 -3.99 8.82 24.33
N GLU A 210 -3.88 7.50 24.38
CA GLU A 210 -2.61 6.82 24.61
C GLU A 210 -1.62 7.10 23.47
N ALA A 211 -0.35 7.33 23.81
CA ALA A 211 0.72 7.60 22.83
C ALA A 211 0.84 6.48 21.77
N TYR A 212 0.58 5.23 22.16
CA TYR A 212 0.51 4.09 21.25
C TYR A 212 -0.52 4.29 20.13
N VAL A 213 -1.73 4.75 20.47
CA VAL A 213 -2.81 4.96 19.48
C VAL A 213 -2.43 6.06 18.49
N ILE A 214 -1.83 7.15 18.98
CA ILE A 214 -1.34 8.26 18.16
C ILE A 214 -0.25 7.76 17.21
N LEU A 215 0.75 7.03 17.73
CA LEU A 215 1.84 6.48 16.93
C LEU A 215 1.32 5.58 15.81
N MET A 216 0.41 4.66 16.14
CA MET A 216 -0.16 3.73 15.16
C MET A 216 -1.02 4.46 14.11
N GLY A 217 -1.79 5.48 14.50
CA GLY A 217 -2.52 6.34 13.57
C GLY A 217 -1.60 7.07 12.59
N LEU A 218 -0.55 7.72 13.11
CA LEU A 218 0.44 8.43 12.28
C LEU A 218 1.20 7.47 11.37
N ALA A 219 1.62 6.31 11.88
CA ALA A 219 2.31 5.29 11.10
C ALA A 219 1.44 4.80 9.94
N LEU A 220 0.16 4.50 10.19
CA LEU A 220 -0.78 4.09 9.15
C LEU A 220 -0.90 5.15 8.05
N ILE A 221 -1.02 6.42 8.43
CA ILE A 221 -1.16 7.53 7.47
C ILE A 221 0.10 7.70 6.62
N ILE A 222 1.27 7.73 7.25
CA ILE A 222 2.54 7.85 6.52
C ILE A 222 2.70 6.70 5.53
N LEU A 223 2.37 5.47 5.96
CA LEU A 223 2.41 4.30 5.09
C LEU A 223 1.45 4.40 3.90
N ILE A 224 0.23 4.94 4.09
CA ILE A 224 -0.75 5.17 3.02
C ILE A 224 -0.27 6.25 2.04
N LEU A 225 0.26 7.37 2.56
CA LEU A 225 0.69 8.52 1.75
C LEU A 225 1.94 8.26 0.91
N MET A 226 2.67 7.18 1.15
CA MET A 226 3.86 6.84 0.37
C MET A 226 3.52 5.90 -0.80
N ARG A 227 3.83 4.60 -0.71
CA ARG A 227 3.67 3.66 -1.84
C ARG A 227 2.22 3.45 -2.32
N PRO A 228 1.22 3.28 -1.45
CA PRO A 228 -0.17 3.10 -1.87
C PRO A 228 -0.70 4.32 -2.64
N ALA A 229 -0.50 5.52 -2.11
CA ALA A 229 -0.89 6.76 -2.79
C ALA A 229 -0.16 6.93 -4.13
N ASN A 230 1.15 6.67 -4.20
CA ASN A 230 1.90 6.70 -5.47
C ASN A 230 1.33 5.75 -6.51
N LEU A 231 1.02 4.52 -6.11
CA LEU A 231 0.43 3.53 -7.01
C LEU A 231 -0.93 4.01 -7.51
N LEU A 232 -1.80 4.47 -6.62
CA LEU A 232 -3.14 4.97 -6.98
C LEU A 232 -3.03 6.15 -7.95
N ILE A 233 -2.22 7.16 -7.60
CA ILE A 233 -2.01 8.35 -8.44
C ILE A 233 -1.53 7.94 -9.82
N ARG A 234 -0.52 7.07 -9.89
CA ARG A 234 0.00 6.60 -11.16
C ARG A 234 -1.06 5.83 -11.95
N LEU A 235 -1.80 4.91 -11.34
CA LEU A 235 -2.83 4.13 -12.05
C LEU A 235 -3.97 5.01 -12.59
N VAL A 236 -4.35 6.06 -11.86
CA VAL A 236 -5.37 7.02 -12.30
C VAL A 236 -4.83 7.99 -13.36
N SER A 237 -3.57 8.40 -13.28
CA SER A 237 -2.97 9.37 -14.21
C SER A 237 -2.36 8.75 -15.47
N THR A 238 -1.99 7.45 -15.45
CA THR A 238 -1.38 6.75 -16.60
C THR A 238 -2.20 6.86 -17.90
N PRO A 239 -3.54 6.84 -17.90
CA PRO A 239 -4.33 7.05 -19.12
C PRO A 239 -4.24 8.47 -19.71
N TYR A 240 -3.53 9.39 -19.06
CA TYR A 240 -3.31 10.77 -19.47
C TYR A 240 -1.80 11.10 -19.59
N ASP A 241 -0.92 10.10 -19.46
CA ASP A 241 0.54 10.33 -19.54
C ASP A 241 0.96 10.62 -20.99
N PRO A 242 1.50 11.82 -21.30
CA PRO A 242 1.89 12.19 -22.67
C PRO A 242 2.97 11.28 -23.26
N LYS A 243 3.76 10.58 -22.42
CA LYS A 243 4.77 9.63 -22.91
C LYS A 243 4.15 8.41 -23.58
N ARG A 244 2.94 8.03 -23.18
CA ARG A 244 2.21 6.90 -23.75
C ARG A 244 1.87 7.18 -25.21
N ASP A 245 1.30 8.34 -25.50
CA ASP A 245 0.84 8.69 -26.85
C ASP A 245 2.02 8.90 -27.82
N ARG A 246 3.16 9.41 -27.32
CA ARG A 246 4.41 9.51 -28.11
C ARG A 246 4.98 8.12 -28.47
N ALA A 247 4.98 7.17 -27.53
CA ALA A 247 5.43 5.81 -27.79
C ALA A 247 4.50 5.03 -28.75
N PHE A 248 3.18 5.27 -28.68
CA PHE A 248 2.23 4.71 -29.65
C PHE A 248 2.45 5.30 -31.06
N SER A 249 2.74 6.60 -31.15
CA SER A 249 3.01 7.28 -32.43
C SER A 249 4.33 6.85 -33.09
N GLU A 250 5.36 6.51 -32.28
CA GLU A 250 6.64 5.99 -32.78
C GLU A 250 6.55 4.50 -33.19
N SER A 251 5.63 3.73 -32.61
CA SER A 251 5.47 2.30 -32.91
C SER A 251 4.76 1.97 -34.24
N GLU A 252 4.16 2.98 -34.90
CA GLU A 252 3.47 2.81 -36.19
C GLU A 252 4.37 3.06 -37.42
N GLN A 253 5.66 3.38 -37.24
CA GLN A 253 6.62 3.51 -38.35
C GLN A 253 7.77 2.50 -38.19
N VAL A 254 7.72 1.44 -39.02
CA VAL A 254 8.76 0.51 -39.53
C VAL A 254 10.09 0.38 -38.75
N PRO A 255 10.60 -0.85 -38.48
CA PRO A 255 11.77 -1.08 -37.64
C PRO A 255 13.04 -0.51 -38.29
N VAL A 256 13.67 0.46 -37.63
CA VAL A 256 15.02 0.92 -37.98
C VAL A 256 15.99 0.51 -36.88
N SER A 257 17.07 -0.08 -37.36
CA SER A 257 18.25 -0.58 -36.68
C SER A 257 18.64 0.17 -35.42
N LYS A 258 18.91 -0.64 -34.40
CA LYS A 258 19.58 -0.30 -33.15
C LYS A 258 21.02 0.15 -33.44
N ASP A 259 21.20 1.41 -33.81
CA ASP A 259 22.50 2.07 -33.71
C ASP A 259 22.41 3.38 -32.93
N MET A 260 23.43 3.52 -32.11
CA MET A 260 23.67 4.45 -31.03
C MET A 260 23.60 5.92 -31.48
N THR A 261 23.24 6.81 -30.55
CA THR A 261 23.38 8.28 -30.57
C THR A 261 22.18 9.11 -31.05
N THR A 262 21.11 9.09 -30.28
CA THR A 262 20.28 10.28 -30.08
C THR A 262 20.01 10.47 -28.60
N ASP A 263 20.69 11.48 -28.06
CA ASP A 263 20.48 12.06 -26.73
C ASP A 263 19.06 12.65 -26.64
N HIS A 264 18.06 11.79 -26.54
CA HIS A 264 16.77 12.19 -26.00
C HIS A 264 16.98 12.37 -24.50
N GLN A 265 17.32 13.59 -24.12
CA GLN A 265 17.39 14.08 -22.75
C GLN A 265 16.20 13.54 -21.95
N THR A 266 16.41 12.43 -21.25
CA THR A 266 15.59 12.00 -20.13
C THR A 266 15.92 12.96 -19.00
N SER A 267 15.36 14.17 -19.06
CA SER A 267 15.63 15.23 -18.09
C SER A 267 15.06 14.84 -16.72
N GLY A 268 15.84 14.10 -15.94
CA GLY A 268 15.54 13.74 -14.55
C GLY A 268 16.13 12.41 -14.11
N PHE A 269 16.49 12.32 -12.83
CA PHE A 269 16.90 11.06 -12.21
C PHE A 269 15.72 10.08 -12.13
N GLU A 270 15.99 8.79 -12.40
CA GLU A 270 15.01 7.73 -12.24
C GLU A 270 14.45 7.72 -10.81
N GLY A 271 13.12 7.66 -10.67
CA GLY A 271 12.45 7.66 -9.36
C GLY A 271 12.31 9.03 -8.69
N ALA A 272 12.94 10.11 -9.19
CA ALA A 272 12.84 11.44 -8.58
C ALA A 272 11.40 11.96 -8.49
N GLY A 273 10.58 11.71 -9.51
CA GLY A 273 9.17 12.11 -9.50
C GLY A 273 8.36 11.45 -8.36
N ALA A 274 8.61 10.18 -8.06
CA ALA A 274 7.94 9.47 -6.96
C ALA A 274 8.40 9.97 -5.59
N MET A 275 9.69 10.29 -5.46
CA MET A 275 10.24 10.89 -4.24
C MET A 275 9.67 12.28 -3.97
N ILE A 276 9.61 13.15 -5.00
CA ILE A 276 9.00 14.48 -4.90
C ILE A 276 7.53 14.36 -4.47
N GLY A 277 6.77 13.44 -5.08
CA GLY A 277 5.38 13.20 -4.70
C GLY A 277 5.21 12.73 -3.25
N ASN A 278 6.11 11.89 -2.74
CA ASN A 278 6.10 11.49 -1.32
C ASN A 278 6.35 12.68 -0.40
N LEU A 279 7.38 13.49 -0.70
CA LEU A 279 7.73 14.66 0.10
C LEU A 279 6.60 15.68 0.13
N GLU A 280 5.99 15.97 -1.03
CA GLU A 280 4.83 16.86 -1.14
C GLU A 280 3.69 16.41 -0.21
N ARG A 281 3.29 15.14 -0.26
CA ARG A 281 2.18 14.65 0.57
C ARG A 281 2.49 14.68 2.05
N ILE A 282 3.72 14.34 2.45
CA ILE A 282 4.16 14.43 3.85
C ILE A 282 4.12 15.90 4.31
N LEU A 283 4.62 16.84 3.50
CA LEU A 283 4.61 18.27 3.84
C LEU A 283 3.19 18.84 3.92
N ILE A 284 2.29 18.44 3.01
CA ILE A 284 0.87 18.82 3.06
C ILE A 284 0.21 18.23 4.32
N PHE A 285 0.47 16.96 4.64
CA PHE A 285 -0.05 16.32 5.84
C PHE A 285 0.40 17.04 7.12
N LEU A 286 1.69 17.37 7.22
CA LEU A 286 2.22 18.18 8.33
C LEU A 286 1.55 19.56 8.36
N SER A 287 1.33 20.20 7.21
CA SER A 287 0.64 21.48 7.13
C SER A 287 -0.79 21.41 7.69
N PHE A 288 -1.52 20.31 7.43
CA PHE A 288 -2.83 20.07 8.04
C PHE A 288 -2.74 19.85 9.55
N LEU A 289 -1.76 19.11 10.05
CA LEU A 289 -1.54 18.92 11.49
C LEU A 289 -1.27 20.25 12.22
N TYR A 290 -0.57 21.19 11.58
CA TYR A 290 -0.30 22.53 12.11
C TYR A 290 -1.38 23.57 11.76
N GLY A 291 -2.44 23.20 11.04
CA GLY A 291 -3.51 24.13 10.64
C GLY A 291 -3.09 25.22 9.64
N SER A 292 -1.96 25.08 8.95
CA SER A 292 -1.42 26.10 8.05
C SER A 292 -1.80 25.83 6.59
N LEU A 293 -2.89 26.42 6.12
CA LEU A 293 -3.26 26.36 4.70
C LEU A 293 -2.24 27.10 3.81
N LEU A 294 -1.57 28.13 4.34
CA LEU A 294 -0.53 28.87 3.63
C LEU A 294 0.65 27.97 3.24
N SER A 295 1.04 27.05 4.12
CA SER A 295 2.10 26.07 3.83
C SER A 295 1.72 25.16 2.67
N VAL A 296 0.46 24.71 2.61
CA VAL A 296 -0.05 23.91 1.48
C VAL A 296 0.05 24.69 0.17
N VAL A 297 -0.39 25.96 0.15
CA VAL A 297 -0.29 26.82 -1.03
C VAL A 297 1.17 26.96 -1.47
N ALA A 298 2.09 27.25 -0.55
CA ALA A 298 3.51 27.40 -0.85
C ALA A 298 4.12 26.12 -1.47
N ILE A 299 3.82 24.94 -0.93
CA ILE A 299 4.29 23.64 -1.46
C ILE A 299 3.81 23.45 -2.90
N LEU A 300 2.53 23.71 -3.17
CA LEU A 300 1.94 23.58 -4.50
C LEU A 300 2.53 24.61 -5.48
N SER A 301 2.77 25.83 -5.04
CA SER A 301 3.41 26.88 -5.84
C SER A 301 4.84 26.50 -6.22
N ILE A 302 5.65 26.01 -5.29
CA ILE A 302 7.02 25.55 -5.57
C ILE A 302 7.01 24.43 -6.61
N LYS A 303 6.10 23.46 -6.47
CA LYS A 303 5.94 22.34 -7.41
C LYS A 303 5.59 22.81 -8.82
N ALA A 304 4.63 23.74 -8.94
CA ALA A 304 4.22 24.31 -10.22
C ALA A 304 5.34 25.16 -10.84
N PHE A 305 6.03 25.97 -10.04
CA PHE A 305 7.14 26.82 -10.48
C PHE A 305 8.29 25.99 -11.06
N ALA A 306 8.68 24.90 -10.38
CA ALA A 306 9.75 24.01 -10.84
C ALA A 306 9.45 23.32 -12.19
N ARG A 307 8.17 23.25 -12.59
CA ARG A 307 7.73 22.62 -13.84
C ARG A 307 7.05 23.60 -14.80
N TYR A 308 7.14 24.90 -14.52
CA TYR A 308 6.38 25.93 -15.23
C TYR A 308 6.57 25.87 -16.75
N LYS A 309 7.82 25.74 -17.21
CA LYS A 309 8.12 25.66 -18.65
C LYS A 309 7.36 24.51 -19.34
N LEU A 310 7.41 23.30 -18.78
CA LEU A 310 6.71 22.14 -19.34
C LEU A 310 5.19 22.27 -19.26
N ILE A 311 4.67 22.88 -18.19
CA ILE A 311 3.23 23.13 -18.03
C ILE A 311 2.73 24.15 -19.07
N ALA A 312 3.52 25.18 -19.36
CA ALA A 312 3.19 26.22 -20.32
C ALA A 312 3.31 25.74 -21.77
N ASP A 313 4.32 24.92 -22.06
CA ASP A 313 4.66 24.52 -23.44
C ASP A 313 3.90 23.27 -23.92
N ASP A 314 3.43 22.38 -23.02
CA ASP A 314 2.77 21.11 -23.36
C ASP A 314 1.41 20.96 -22.65
N PRO A 315 0.27 21.15 -23.37
CA PRO A 315 -1.06 21.01 -22.80
C PRO A 315 -1.36 19.63 -22.20
N TYR A 316 -0.88 18.54 -22.83
CA TYR A 316 -1.11 17.19 -22.32
C TYR A 316 -0.33 16.96 -21.02
N PHE A 317 0.90 17.47 -20.95
CA PHE A 317 1.68 17.44 -19.70
C PHE A 317 1.02 18.28 -18.61
N SER A 318 0.45 19.44 -18.96
CA SER A 318 -0.27 20.31 -18.02
C SER A 318 -1.45 19.58 -17.38
N GLU A 319 -2.30 18.93 -18.18
CA GLU A 319 -3.43 18.14 -17.67
C GLU A 319 -2.97 16.99 -16.76
N TYR A 320 -1.99 16.20 -17.22
CA TYR A 320 -1.40 15.11 -16.44
C TYR A 320 -0.84 15.60 -15.08
N PHE A 321 -0.13 16.74 -15.09
CA PHE A 321 0.45 17.34 -13.90
C PHE A 321 -0.61 17.83 -12.92
N VAL A 322 -1.66 18.50 -13.40
CA VAL A 322 -2.77 19.00 -12.58
C VAL A 322 -3.54 17.85 -11.95
N ILE A 323 -3.90 16.82 -12.73
CA ILE A 323 -4.59 15.62 -12.22
C ILE A 323 -3.79 14.97 -11.09
N GLY A 324 -2.48 14.75 -11.30
CA GLY A 324 -1.63 14.14 -10.28
C GLY A 324 -1.52 14.99 -9.00
N THR A 325 -1.47 16.31 -9.13
CA THR A 325 -1.37 17.24 -8.00
C THR A 325 -2.69 17.32 -7.22
N MET A 326 -3.82 17.42 -7.90
CA MET A 326 -5.13 17.45 -7.24
C MET A 326 -5.41 16.13 -6.50
N LEU A 327 -5.05 14.99 -7.10
CA LEU A 327 -5.20 13.69 -6.45
C LEU A 327 -4.29 13.54 -5.23
N SER A 328 -3.07 14.10 -5.28
CA SER A 328 -2.13 14.15 -4.16
C SER A 328 -2.73 14.90 -2.96
N VAL A 329 -3.30 16.08 -3.19
CA VAL A 329 -3.98 16.89 -2.17
C VAL A 329 -5.21 16.15 -1.64
N LEU A 330 -6.04 15.59 -2.52
CA LEU A 330 -7.27 14.89 -2.16
C LEU A 330 -6.99 13.68 -1.26
N ILE A 331 -6.04 12.81 -1.64
CA ILE A 331 -5.67 11.64 -0.84
C ILE A 331 -5.14 12.08 0.52
N THR A 332 -4.29 13.12 0.56
CA THR A 332 -3.72 13.63 1.81
C THR A 332 -4.81 14.17 2.73
N PHE A 333 -5.76 14.92 2.18
CA PHE A 333 -6.90 15.46 2.91
C PHE A 333 -7.81 14.38 3.47
N ILE A 334 -8.25 13.41 2.65
CA ILE A 334 -9.10 12.30 3.10
C ILE A 334 -8.42 11.50 4.21
N THR A 335 -7.12 11.23 4.04
CA THR A 335 -6.34 10.48 5.03
C THR A 335 -6.22 11.24 6.36
N PHE A 336 -6.00 12.57 6.31
CA PHE A 336 -5.99 13.42 7.50
C PHE A 336 -7.36 13.51 8.17
N ALA A 337 -8.44 13.71 7.41
CA ALA A 337 -9.80 13.75 7.94
C ALA A 337 -10.13 12.44 8.68
N GLY A 338 -9.73 11.29 8.12
CA GLY A 338 -9.86 9.99 8.77
C GLY A 338 -9.15 9.90 10.13
N LEU A 339 -8.00 10.57 10.31
CA LEU A 339 -7.31 10.64 11.61
C LEU A 339 -8.15 11.38 12.65
N THR A 340 -8.73 12.52 12.29
CA THR A 340 -9.50 13.36 13.22
C THR A 340 -10.80 12.72 13.69
N THR A 341 -11.27 11.69 12.98
CA THR A 341 -12.48 10.93 13.33
C THR A 341 -12.23 9.73 14.27
N VAL A 342 -10.97 9.39 14.58
CA VAL A 342 -10.56 8.29 15.48
C VAL A 342 -10.25 8.84 16.87
#